data_AF-A0A7D8UN14-F1
#
_entry.id   AF-A0A7D8UN14-F1
#
_cell.length_a   1.000
_cell.length_b   1.000
_cell.length_c   1.000
_cell.angle_alpha   90.00
_cell.angle_beta   90.00
_cell.angle_gamma   90.00
#
_symmetry.space_group_name_H-M   'P 1'
#
loop_
_entity.id
_entity.type
_entity.pdbx_description
1 polymer ?
#
loop_
_entity_poly.entity_id
_entity_poly.type
_entity_poly.pdbx_seq_one_letter_code
_entity_poly.pdbx_strand_id
1 'polypeptide(L)'
;MASTIVLITGKHKNSSRSLEKAKAAMSEIEATGIKGTLSTVQLDVTDEKSIEEAAAHIQQQFGRLDVLVNNAGVGSMGISDIKARFQQCMETNVIGPAVVAAAFRPLLLKSKNPYSVYVSSGERTLLRNAIQKPPHHTPIQNGDAYQVSKAALNMLAVLEARDYGSEGLKVFALSPGFVVSNLRGPSDEARTGWGKAGDPEVSGQVVLSIVRGERDADVGCLVYKDGVHPW
;
A
#
# COMPACT_ATOMS: atom_id res chain seq x y z
N MET A 1 -3.94 7.38 27.66
CA MET A 1 -3.08 7.20 26.47
C MET A 1 -3.83 7.75 25.27
N ALA A 2 -3.19 8.51 24.38
CA ALA A 2 -3.85 9.04 23.18
C ALA A 2 -4.05 7.92 22.15
N SER A 3 -5.23 7.83 21.54
CA SER A 3 -5.52 6.85 20.49
C SER A 3 -4.67 7.11 19.24
N THR A 4 -4.14 6.05 18.62
CA THR A 4 -3.46 6.11 17.31
C THR A 4 -4.48 6.01 16.19
N ILE A 5 -4.47 6.95 15.26
CA ILE A 5 -5.38 7.01 14.11
C ILE A 5 -4.64 6.47 12.88
N VAL A 6 -5.12 5.36 12.35
CA VAL A 6 -4.53 4.66 11.22
C VAL A 6 -5.51 4.66 10.05
N LEU A 7 -5.05 5.11 8.87
CA LEU A 7 -5.78 5.00 7.62
C LEU A 7 -5.06 4.01 6.69
N ILE A 8 -5.76 2.96 6.29
CA ILE A 8 -5.24 1.97 5.32
C ILE A 8 -6.04 2.09 4.04
N THR A 9 -5.37 2.44 2.94
CA THR A 9 -6.05 2.61 1.65
C THR A 9 -6.35 1.26 0.98
N GLY A 10 -7.42 1.22 0.21
CA GLY A 10 -7.79 0.11 -0.67
C GLY A 10 -8.37 0.66 -1.97
N LYS A 11 -8.39 -0.14 -3.05
CA LYS A 11 -9.02 0.31 -4.30
C LYS A 11 -10.54 0.20 -4.21
N HIS A 12 -11.25 1.25 -4.61
CA HIS A 12 -12.69 1.28 -4.83
C HIS A 12 -13.01 1.58 -6.31
N LYS A 13 -12.85 0.59 -7.19
CA LYS A 13 -13.56 0.45 -8.49
C LYS A 13 -13.17 -0.88 -9.14
N ASN A 14 -14.16 -1.76 -9.31
CA ASN A 14 -14.07 -3.07 -9.98
C ASN A 14 -13.24 -4.18 -9.28
N SER A 15 -12.95 -4.04 -7.98
CA SER A 15 -12.42 -5.13 -7.15
C SER A 15 -13.07 -5.10 -5.77
N SER A 16 -13.74 -6.19 -5.39
CA SER A 16 -14.03 -6.71 -4.03
C SER A 16 -14.08 -5.80 -2.77
N ARG A 17 -14.28 -4.48 -2.82
CA ARG A 17 -14.28 -3.58 -1.66
C ARG A 17 -15.27 -2.42 -1.84
N SER A 18 -16.57 -2.72 -1.79
CA SER A 18 -17.63 -1.73 -1.59
C SER A 18 -17.71 -1.33 -0.11
N LEU A 19 -18.39 -0.22 0.20
CA LEU A 19 -18.69 0.16 1.58
C LEU A 19 -19.29 -1.00 2.38
N GLU A 20 -20.14 -1.81 1.75
CA GLU A 20 -20.74 -3.00 2.35
C GLU A 20 -19.71 -4.06 2.76
N LYS A 21 -18.70 -4.32 1.92
CA LYS A 21 -17.62 -5.26 2.29
C LYS A 21 -16.71 -4.69 3.38
N ALA A 22 -16.53 -3.37 3.42
CA ALA A 22 -15.78 -2.73 4.49
C ALA A 22 -16.54 -2.82 5.83
N LYS A 23 -17.87 -2.61 5.82
CA LYS A 23 -18.72 -2.84 6.99
C LYS A 23 -18.70 -4.30 7.46
N ALA A 24 -18.79 -5.26 6.53
CA ALA A 24 -18.71 -6.68 6.88
C ALA A 24 -17.37 -7.03 7.56
N ALA A 25 -16.25 -6.58 6.98
CA ALA A 25 -14.93 -6.76 7.58
C ALA A 25 -14.79 -6.06 8.94
N MET A 26 -15.38 -4.87 9.13
CA MET A 26 -15.43 -4.21 10.44
C MET A 26 -16.13 -5.10 11.46
N SER A 27 -17.32 -5.64 11.15
CA SER A 27 -18.07 -6.49 12.07
C SER A 27 -17.32 -7.77 12.44
N GLU A 28 -16.63 -8.40 11.48
CA GLU A 28 -15.77 -9.56 11.75
C GLU A 28 -14.62 -9.20 12.70
N ILE A 29 -13.96 -8.06 12.48
CA ILE A 29 -12.87 -7.58 13.34
C ILE A 29 -13.38 -7.21 14.73
N GLU A 30 -14.50 -6.49 14.84
CA GLU A 30 -15.11 -6.12 16.11
C GLU A 30 -15.47 -7.36 16.95
N ALA A 31 -15.95 -8.43 16.30
CA ALA A 31 -16.25 -9.70 16.95
C ALA A 31 -15.01 -10.38 17.58
N THR A 32 -13.79 -10.01 17.19
CA THR A 32 -12.55 -10.50 17.83
C THR A 32 -12.25 -9.83 19.18
N GLY A 33 -13.03 -8.82 19.57
CA GLY A 33 -12.84 -8.11 20.85
C GLY A 33 -11.70 -7.09 20.83
N ILE A 34 -11.55 -6.36 19.71
CA ILE A 34 -10.53 -5.32 19.57
C ILE A 34 -10.56 -4.31 20.72
N LYS A 35 -9.37 -3.88 21.15
CA LYS A 35 -9.21 -2.77 22.10
C LYS A 35 -9.03 -1.47 21.31
N GLY A 36 -10.08 -1.02 20.63
CA GLY A 36 -10.06 0.18 19.79
C GLY A 36 -11.39 0.44 19.08
N THR A 37 -11.45 1.51 18.31
CA THR A 37 -12.59 1.84 17.45
C THR A 37 -12.21 1.60 15.99
N LEU A 38 -13.07 0.94 15.23
CA LEU A 38 -12.97 0.88 13.79
C LEU A 38 -13.97 1.86 13.16
N SER A 39 -13.56 2.49 12.05
CA SER A 39 -14.45 3.31 11.23
C SER A 39 -14.14 3.08 9.75
N THR A 40 -15.11 3.36 8.89
CA THR A 40 -14.92 3.33 7.44
C THR A 40 -14.88 4.75 6.88
N VAL A 41 -13.95 4.97 5.96
CA VAL A 41 -13.85 6.20 5.17
C VAL A 41 -13.91 5.80 3.71
N GLN A 42 -14.81 6.43 2.96
CA GLN A 42 -14.86 6.24 1.51
C GLN A 42 -13.70 6.99 0.87
N LEU A 43 -12.88 6.26 0.11
CA LEU A 43 -11.70 6.79 -0.56
C LEU A 43 -11.43 6.00 -1.85
N ASP A 44 -11.62 6.64 -3.00
CA ASP A 44 -11.10 6.16 -4.28
C ASP A 44 -9.78 6.87 -4.56
N VAL A 45 -8.67 6.13 -4.54
CA VAL A 45 -7.33 6.69 -4.76
C VAL A 45 -7.11 7.21 -6.19
N THR A 46 -8.07 6.98 -7.11
CA THR A 46 -8.04 7.48 -8.49
C THR A 46 -9.00 8.66 -8.72
N ASP A 47 -9.57 9.21 -7.65
CA ASP A 47 -10.52 10.33 -7.69
C ASP A 47 -10.06 11.39 -6.70
N GLU A 48 -9.48 12.49 -7.21
CA GLU A 48 -8.95 13.58 -6.39
C GLU A 48 -9.99 14.16 -5.43
N LYS A 49 -11.24 14.31 -5.87
CA LYS A 49 -12.32 14.81 -5.02
C LYS A 49 -12.61 13.82 -3.89
N SER A 50 -12.62 12.52 -4.17
CA SER A 50 -12.77 11.50 -3.12
C SER A 50 -11.63 11.55 -2.10
N ILE A 51 -10.40 11.87 -2.53
CA ILE A 51 -9.24 12.01 -1.65
C ILE A 51 -9.39 13.24 -0.75
N GLU A 52 -9.76 14.38 -1.33
CA GLU A 52 -9.99 15.63 -0.59
C GLU A 52 -11.11 15.48 0.45
N GLU A 53 -12.23 14.88 0.08
CA GLU A 53 -13.36 14.62 0.98
C GLU A 53 -12.95 13.71 2.14
N ALA A 54 -12.16 12.66 1.88
CA ALA A 54 -11.65 11.77 2.92
C ALA A 54 -10.67 12.49 3.87
N ALA A 55 -9.77 13.32 3.34
CA ALA A 55 -8.84 14.11 4.15
C ALA A 55 -9.59 15.13 5.02
N ALA A 56 -10.58 15.84 4.47
CA ALA A 56 -11.44 16.76 5.21
C ALA A 56 -12.23 16.04 6.32
N HIS A 57 -12.75 14.85 6.04
CA HIS A 57 -13.45 14.02 7.02
C HIS A 57 -12.55 13.66 8.21
N ILE A 58 -11.33 13.16 7.96
CA ILE A 58 -10.36 12.84 9.03
C ILE A 58 -9.94 14.09 9.80
N GLN A 59 -9.73 15.22 9.11
CA GLN A 59 -9.42 16.50 9.75
C GLN A 59 -10.53 16.95 10.71
N GLN A 60 -11.80 16.83 10.29
CA GLN A 60 -12.95 17.22 11.10
C GLN A 60 -13.13 16.30 12.32
N GLN A 61 -12.99 14.98 12.12
CA GLN A 61 -13.25 13.99 13.17
C GLN A 61 -12.12 13.89 14.20
N PHE A 62 -10.86 13.92 13.74
CA PHE A 62 -9.72 13.56 14.57
C PHE A 62 -8.66 14.66 14.71
N GLY A 63 -8.67 15.64 13.81
CA GLY A 63 -7.72 16.75 13.84
C GLY A 63 -6.31 16.44 13.30
N ARG A 64 -5.96 15.15 13.18
CA ARG A 64 -4.64 14.61 12.79
C ARG A 64 -4.79 13.22 12.17
N LEU A 65 -3.69 12.71 11.62
CA LEU A 65 -3.52 11.30 11.24
C LEU A 65 -2.18 10.83 11.79
N ASP A 66 -2.09 9.64 12.39
CA ASP A 66 -0.84 9.12 12.94
C ASP A 66 -0.15 8.15 11.96
N VAL A 67 -0.92 7.38 11.19
CA VAL A 67 -0.37 6.42 10.23
C VAL A 67 -1.19 6.45 8.94
N LEU A 68 -0.50 6.61 7.81
CA LEU A 68 -1.05 6.40 6.47
C LEU A 68 -0.42 5.14 5.87
N VAL A 69 -1.23 4.15 5.51
CA VAL A 69 -0.79 2.95 4.77
C VAL A 69 -1.34 3.01 3.35
N ASN A 70 -0.49 3.41 2.40
CA ASN A 70 -0.74 3.38 0.97
C ASN A 70 -0.70 1.93 0.45
N ASN A 71 -1.84 1.25 0.52
CA ASN A 71 -1.99 -0.18 0.21
C ASN A 71 -2.81 -0.47 -1.05
N ALA A 72 -3.57 0.50 -1.57
CA ALA A 72 -4.28 0.34 -2.84
C ALA A 72 -3.30 -0.09 -3.97
N GLY A 73 -3.67 -1.11 -4.73
CA GLY A 73 -2.83 -1.61 -5.81
C GLY A 73 -3.51 -2.60 -6.75
N VAL A 74 -3.05 -2.61 -8.01
CA VAL A 74 -3.54 -3.49 -9.10
C VAL A 74 -2.40 -4.08 -9.90
N GLY A 75 -2.52 -5.35 -10.25
CA GLY A 75 -1.57 -6.04 -11.13
C GLY A 75 -1.89 -5.95 -12.62
N SER A 76 -3.09 -5.49 -12.99
CA SER A 76 -3.59 -5.39 -14.37
C SER A 76 -3.47 -6.69 -15.20
N MET A 77 -3.48 -7.84 -14.51
CA MET A 77 -3.49 -9.17 -15.11
C MET A 77 -4.78 -9.35 -15.92
N GLY A 78 -4.65 -9.63 -17.22
CA GLY A 78 -5.79 -9.83 -18.13
C GLY A 78 -6.08 -8.67 -19.09
N ILE A 79 -5.41 -7.52 -18.96
CA ILE A 79 -5.47 -6.46 -19.97
C ILE A 79 -4.43 -6.75 -21.05
N SER A 80 -4.88 -7.05 -22.28
CA SER A 80 -4.00 -7.34 -23.42
C SER A 80 -3.32 -6.09 -23.97
N ASP A 81 -4.02 -4.97 -24.02
CA ASP A 81 -3.48 -3.69 -24.49
C ASP A 81 -2.43 -3.15 -23.50
N ILE A 82 -1.21 -2.96 -24.00
CA ILE A 82 -0.07 -2.53 -23.19
C ILE A 82 -0.31 -1.14 -22.60
N LYS A 83 -0.86 -0.20 -23.38
CA LYS A 83 -1.08 1.18 -22.94
C LYS A 83 -2.06 1.21 -21.78
N ALA A 84 -3.22 0.54 -21.92
CA ALA A 84 -4.24 0.46 -20.89
C ALA A 84 -3.72 -0.22 -19.62
N ARG A 85 -2.87 -1.25 -19.75
CA ARG A 85 -2.23 -1.92 -18.61
C ARG A 85 -1.32 -0.97 -17.84
N PHE A 86 -0.44 -0.24 -18.53
CA PHE A 86 0.43 0.75 -17.91
C PHE A 86 -0.36 1.90 -17.30
N GLN A 87 -1.34 2.46 -18.01
CA GLN A 87 -2.19 3.53 -17.50
C GLN A 87 -2.88 3.11 -16.19
N GLN A 88 -3.48 1.92 -16.15
CA GLN A 88 -4.16 1.45 -14.93
C GLN A 88 -3.19 1.25 -13.75
N CYS A 89 -2.03 0.61 -13.97
CA CYS A 89 -1.03 0.43 -12.92
C CYS A 89 -0.47 1.77 -12.43
N MET A 90 -0.12 2.69 -13.32
CA MET A 90 0.44 3.99 -12.95
C MET A 90 -0.57 4.84 -12.19
N GLU A 91 -1.82 4.88 -12.65
CA GLU A 91 -2.90 5.61 -12.01
C GLU A 91 -3.13 5.13 -10.57
N THR A 92 -3.35 3.82 -10.39
CA THR A 92 -3.72 3.28 -9.06
C THR A 92 -2.51 3.08 -8.14
N ASN A 93 -1.35 2.67 -8.65
CA ASN A 93 -0.21 2.27 -7.81
C ASN A 93 0.80 3.41 -7.59
N VAL A 94 0.74 4.51 -8.35
CA VAL A 94 1.73 5.60 -8.31
C VAL A 94 1.07 6.96 -8.10
N ILE A 95 0.23 7.39 -9.06
CA ILE A 95 -0.42 8.71 -9.01
C ILE A 95 -1.33 8.79 -7.78
N GLY A 96 -2.19 7.79 -7.58
CA GLY A 96 -3.08 7.74 -6.43
C GLY A 96 -2.36 7.87 -5.08
N PRO A 97 -1.38 7.02 -4.74
CA PRO A 97 -0.59 7.15 -3.53
C PRO A 97 0.14 8.50 -3.39
N ALA A 98 0.63 9.10 -4.49
CA ALA A 98 1.26 10.41 -4.45
C ALA A 98 0.24 11.51 -4.05
N VAL A 99 -0.94 11.52 -4.67
CA VAL A 99 -2.00 12.49 -4.38
C VAL A 99 -2.56 12.28 -2.97
N VAL A 100 -2.79 11.03 -2.56
CA VAL A 100 -3.21 10.69 -1.18
C VAL A 100 -2.17 11.15 -0.18
N ALA A 101 -0.89 10.82 -0.37
CA ALA A 101 0.17 11.22 0.56
C ALA A 101 0.30 12.74 0.68
N ALA A 102 0.10 13.49 -0.42
CA ALA A 102 0.07 14.95 -0.40
C ALA A 102 -1.14 15.50 0.39
N ALA A 103 -2.35 15.00 0.12
CA ALA A 103 -3.58 15.46 0.76
C ALA A 103 -3.60 15.19 2.28
N PHE A 104 -3.07 14.04 2.71
CA PHE A 104 -3.00 13.67 4.12
C PHE A 104 -1.74 14.18 4.84
N ARG A 105 -0.76 14.76 4.12
CA ARG A 105 0.48 15.24 4.74
C ARG A 105 0.27 16.24 5.88
N PRO A 106 -0.57 17.28 5.73
CA PRO A 106 -0.76 18.26 6.81
C PRO A 106 -1.36 17.64 8.08
N LEU A 107 -2.09 16.52 7.95
CA LEU A 107 -2.62 15.76 9.09
C LEU A 107 -1.56 14.90 9.75
N LEU A 108 -0.69 14.26 8.96
CA LEU A 108 0.45 13.49 9.46
C LEU A 108 1.39 14.37 10.26
N LEU A 109 1.75 15.55 9.75
CA LEU A 109 2.68 16.47 10.44
C LEU A 109 2.12 17.06 11.76
N LYS A 110 0.84 16.86 12.07
CA LYS A 110 0.24 17.17 13.39
C LYS A 110 0.40 16.04 14.40
N SER A 111 0.76 14.83 13.96
CA SER A 111 1.02 13.70 14.84
C SER A 111 2.35 13.88 15.57
N LYS A 112 2.43 13.34 16.79
CA LYS A 112 3.69 13.24 17.53
C LYS A 112 4.59 12.11 17.02
N ASN A 113 4.03 11.15 16.27
CA ASN A 113 4.77 10.00 15.75
C ASN A 113 4.18 9.55 14.40
N PRO A 114 4.36 10.35 13.33
CA PRO A 114 3.74 10.09 12.05
C PRO A 114 4.46 9.02 11.22
N TYR A 115 3.69 8.11 10.63
CA TYR A 115 4.17 7.10 9.69
C TYR A 115 3.48 7.20 8.32
N SER A 116 4.26 7.11 7.25
CA SER A 116 3.77 6.91 5.87
C SER A 116 4.34 5.59 5.32
N VAL A 117 3.49 4.61 5.07
CA VAL A 117 3.88 3.26 4.66
C VAL A 117 3.34 2.96 3.27
N TYR A 118 4.21 2.68 2.31
CA TYR A 118 3.84 2.25 0.96
C TYR A 118 3.95 0.75 0.83
N VAL A 119 2.81 0.06 0.68
CA VAL A 119 2.80 -1.38 0.38
C VAL A 119 3.19 -1.56 -1.08
N SER A 120 4.49 -1.76 -1.29
CA SER A 120 5.13 -1.89 -2.59
C SER A 120 5.40 -3.37 -2.92
N SER A 121 6.59 -3.68 -3.44
CA SER A 121 7.11 -5.01 -3.67
C SER A 121 8.62 -4.97 -3.72
N GLY A 122 9.28 -5.88 -2.99
CA GLY A 122 10.72 -6.12 -3.08
C GLY A 122 11.08 -7.28 -4.00
N GLU A 123 10.09 -8.03 -4.50
CA GLU A 123 10.35 -9.18 -5.37
C GLU A 123 10.85 -8.78 -6.75
N ARG A 124 10.87 -7.50 -7.11
CA ARG A 124 11.19 -7.01 -8.46
C ARG A 124 11.86 -5.63 -8.42
N THR A 125 12.84 -5.50 -7.53
CA THR A 125 13.81 -4.39 -7.55
C THR A 125 14.53 -4.38 -8.89
N LEU A 126 15.09 -3.22 -9.27
CA LEU A 126 15.81 -3.07 -10.54
C LEU A 126 16.90 -4.15 -10.69
N LEU A 127 17.59 -4.48 -9.59
CA LEU A 127 18.64 -5.49 -9.53
C LEU A 127 18.11 -6.92 -9.74
N ARG A 128 17.00 -7.31 -9.10
CA ARG A 128 16.49 -8.69 -9.23
C ARG A 128 15.95 -8.97 -10.62
N ASN A 129 15.40 -7.94 -11.30
CA ASN A 129 15.01 -8.02 -12.69
C ASN A 129 16.20 -8.04 -13.66
N ALA A 130 17.26 -7.27 -13.38
CA ALA A 130 18.47 -7.25 -14.20
C ALA A 130 19.23 -8.59 -14.22
N ILE A 131 19.08 -9.40 -13.16
CA ILE A 131 19.77 -10.70 -13.02
C ILE A 131 18.96 -11.84 -13.66
N GLN A 132 17.64 -11.70 -13.83
CA GLN A 132 16.81 -12.68 -14.53
C GLN A 132 16.91 -12.47 -16.04
N LYS A 133 17.89 -13.13 -16.68
CA LYS A 133 17.87 -13.29 -18.14
C LYS A 133 16.94 -14.45 -18.49
N PRO A 134 15.76 -14.21 -19.10
CA PRO A 134 15.03 -15.31 -19.69
C PRO A 134 15.89 -15.95 -20.80
N PRO A 135 15.85 -17.28 -20.97
CA PRO A 135 16.66 -17.98 -21.97
C PRO A 135 16.36 -17.56 -23.42
N HIS A 136 15.25 -16.87 -23.66
CA HIS A 136 14.83 -16.34 -24.96
C HIS A 136 14.23 -14.93 -24.81
N HIS A 137 14.15 -14.17 -25.92
CA HIS A 137 13.37 -12.93 -25.98
C HIS A 137 11.90 -13.21 -25.64
N THR A 138 11.50 -12.90 -24.42
CA THR A 138 10.09 -12.90 -24.04
C THR A 138 9.50 -11.51 -24.31
N PRO A 139 8.35 -11.41 -25.00
CA PRO A 139 7.59 -10.16 -25.07
C PRO A 139 7.32 -9.61 -23.66
N ILE A 140 7.05 -8.31 -23.57
CA ILE A 140 6.64 -7.61 -22.34
C ILE A 140 5.59 -8.45 -21.62
N GLN A 141 5.94 -8.95 -20.43
CA GLN A 141 5.10 -9.89 -19.71
C GLN A 141 3.94 -9.17 -19.02
N ASN A 142 2.89 -9.92 -18.68
CA ASN A 142 1.71 -9.37 -18.01
C ASN A 142 2.03 -8.66 -16.68
N GLY A 143 3.16 -8.95 -16.05
CA GLY A 143 3.60 -8.30 -14.83
C GLY A 143 4.26 -6.94 -15.00
N ASP A 144 4.76 -6.56 -16.17
CA ASP A 144 5.75 -5.47 -16.31
C ASP A 144 5.22 -4.10 -15.88
N ALA A 145 3.97 -3.77 -16.20
CA ALA A 145 3.32 -2.55 -15.74
C ALA A 145 3.24 -2.48 -14.20
N TYR A 146 2.93 -3.60 -13.54
CA TYR A 146 2.95 -3.70 -12.09
C TYR A 146 4.37 -3.50 -11.55
N GLN A 147 5.38 -4.10 -12.18
CA GLN A 147 6.79 -3.96 -11.77
C GLN A 147 7.25 -2.51 -11.83
N VAL A 148 7.08 -1.87 -12.99
CA VAL A 148 7.45 -0.47 -13.21
C VAL A 148 6.73 0.42 -12.21
N SER A 149 5.42 0.21 -12.00
CA SER A 149 4.67 1.00 -11.02
C SER A 149 5.13 0.80 -9.58
N LYS A 150 5.55 -0.41 -9.16
CA LYS A 150 6.11 -0.63 -7.81
C LYS A 150 7.52 -0.07 -7.64
N ALA A 151 8.35 -0.07 -8.69
CA ALA A 151 9.62 0.64 -8.68
C ALA A 151 9.41 2.16 -8.56
N ALA A 152 8.44 2.72 -9.29
CA ALA A 152 8.06 4.12 -9.15
C ALA A 152 7.51 4.44 -7.76
N LEU A 153 6.70 3.56 -7.17
CA LEU A 153 6.19 3.71 -5.80
C LEU A 153 7.32 3.68 -4.76
N ASN A 154 8.34 2.84 -4.95
CA ASN A 154 9.54 2.86 -4.12
C ASN A 154 10.24 4.22 -4.18
N MET A 155 10.37 4.80 -5.38
CA MET A 155 10.95 6.14 -5.52
C MET A 155 10.09 7.21 -4.83
N LEU A 156 8.76 7.12 -4.88
CA LEU A 156 7.89 8.02 -4.12
C LEU A 156 8.17 7.96 -2.61
N ALA A 157 8.34 6.76 -2.05
CA ALA A 157 8.70 6.60 -0.64
C ALA A 157 10.06 7.25 -0.30
N VAL A 158 11.07 7.07 -1.18
CA VAL A 158 12.39 7.69 -1.01
C VAL A 158 12.29 9.23 -1.04
N LEU A 159 11.55 9.78 -1.99
CA LEU A 159 11.37 11.23 -2.11
C LEU A 159 10.61 11.81 -0.92
N GLU A 160 9.56 11.13 -0.46
CA GLU A 160 8.82 11.55 0.72
C GLU A 160 9.68 11.54 1.99
N ALA A 161 10.50 10.50 2.16
CA ALA A 161 11.45 10.39 3.27
C ALA A 161 12.48 11.53 3.23
N ARG A 162 13.04 11.81 2.04
CA ARG A 162 14.00 12.91 1.83
C ARG A 162 13.40 14.25 2.21
N ASP A 163 12.19 14.53 1.73
CA ASP A 163 11.59 15.86 1.83
C ASP A 163 11.05 16.15 3.24
N TYR A 164 10.53 15.13 3.94
CA TYR A 164 9.77 15.34 5.18
C TYR A 164 10.34 14.58 6.39
N GLY A 165 11.41 13.81 6.22
CA GLY A 165 12.07 13.11 7.33
C GLY A 165 12.60 14.09 8.39
N SER A 166 13.08 15.27 7.97
CA SER A 166 13.52 16.33 8.89
C SER A 166 12.38 16.94 9.73
N GLU A 167 11.14 16.79 9.29
CA GLU A 167 9.93 17.17 10.02
C GLU A 167 9.39 16.03 10.91
N GLY A 168 10.13 14.92 11.00
CA GLY A 168 9.79 13.77 11.84
C GLY A 168 8.89 12.72 11.17
N LEU A 169 8.59 12.85 9.87
CA LEU A 169 7.81 11.84 9.14
C LEU A 169 8.64 10.58 8.90
N LYS A 170 8.16 9.46 9.44
CA LYS A 170 8.78 8.14 9.25
C LYS A 170 8.18 7.45 8.04
N VAL A 171 8.95 7.39 6.97
CA VAL A 171 8.48 6.80 5.70
C VAL A 171 9.07 5.41 5.51
N PHE A 172 8.25 4.46 5.08
CA PHE A 172 8.66 3.10 4.77
C PHE A 172 8.11 2.67 3.42
N ALA A 173 8.93 1.98 2.62
CA ALA A 173 8.40 1.06 1.62
C ALA A 173 8.30 -0.33 2.26
N LEU A 174 7.23 -1.07 1.98
CA LEU A 174 7.00 -2.41 2.49
C LEU A 174 6.87 -3.38 1.31
N SER A 175 7.66 -4.43 1.30
CA SER A 175 7.39 -5.62 0.50
C SER A 175 6.47 -6.55 1.29
N PRO A 176 5.25 -6.86 0.83
CA PRO A 176 4.41 -7.84 1.51
C PRO A 176 4.88 -9.28 1.24
N GLY A 177 5.64 -9.50 0.16
CA GLY A 177 5.96 -10.82 -0.37
C GLY A 177 4.82 -11.42 -1.20
N PHE A 178 5.03 -12.64 -1.69
CA PHE A 178 4.02 -13.38 -2.42
C PHE A 178 2.96 -13.98 -1.48
N VAL A 179 1.92 -13.19 -1.18
CA VAL A 179 0.82 -13.57 -0.26
C VAL A 179 -0.52 -13.71 -0.95
N VAL A 180 -1.44 -14.43 -0.31
CA VAL A 180 -2.81 -14.66 -0.78
C VAL A 180 -3.54 -13.32 -0.91
N SER A 181 -4.00 -12.97 -2.11
CA SER A 181 -4.70 -11.69 -2.35
C SER A 181 -5.44 -11.66 -3.67
N ASN A 182 -6.33 -10.69 -3.90
CA ASN A 182 -7.04 -10.56 -5.18
C ASN A 182 -6.22 -9.87 -6.29
N LEU A 183 -4.92 -9.60 -6.07
CA LEU A 183 -4.07 -8.84 -7.00
C LEU A 183 -3.97 -9.48 -8.40
N ARG A 184 -3.98 -10.82 -8.46
CA ARG A 184 -3.87 -11.61 -9.70
C ARG A 184 -5.24 -11.97 -10.30
N GLY A 185 -6.33 -11.68 -9.61
CA GLY A 185 -7.68 -12.06 -10.03
C GLY A 185 -8.55 -12.55 -8.86
N PRO A 186 -9.87 -12.71 -9.08
CA PRO A 186 -10.83 -13.07 -8.04
C PRO A 186 -11.01 -14.58 -7.83
N SER A 187 -10.51 -15.45 -8.73
CA SER A 187 -10.61 -16.90 -8.56
C SER A 187 -9.72 -17.38 -7.41
N ASP A 188 -10.10 -18.48 -6.75
CA ASP A 188 -9.29 -19.04 -5.67
C ASP A 188 -7.89 -19.44 -6.13
N GLU A 189 -7.76 -20.00 -7.34
CA GLU A 189 -6.46 -20.31 -7.95
C GLU A 189 -5.59 -19.05 -8.10
N ALA A 190 -6.14 -17.96 -8.64
CA ALA A 190 -5.40 -16.71 -8.79
C ALA A 190 -5.10 -16.05 -7.43
N ARG A 191 -6.02 -16.17 -6.47
CA ARG A 191 -5.90 -15.61 -5.13
C ARG A 191 -4.80 -16.28 -4.33
N THR A 192 -4.73 -17.61 -4.40
CA THR A 192 -3.70 -18.45 -3.75
C THR A 192 -2.38 -18.50 -4.51
N GLY A 193 -2.30 -17.87 -5.69
CA GLY A 193 -1.11 -17.91 -6.52
C GLY A 193 -0.77 -19.34 -6.93
N TRP A 194 -1.77 -20.11 -7.34
CA TRP A 194 -1.66 -21.54 -7.67
C TRP A 194 -1.08 -22.36 -6.50
N GLY A 195 -1.55 -22.08 -5.29
CA GLY A 195 -1.13 -22.75 -4.05
C GLY A 195 0.26 -22.36 -3.52
N LYS A 196 0.91 -21.37 -4.13
CA LYS A 196 2.28 -20.95 -3.75
C LYS A 196 2.32 -19.71 -2.87
N ALA A 197 1.22 -18.98 -2.74
CA ALA A 197 1.18 -17.76 -1.96
C ALA A 197 1.10 -18.06 -0.45
N GLY A 198 1.88 -17.31 0.33
CA GLY A 198 1.89 -17.42 1.79
C GLY A 198 0.75 -16.65 2.47
N ASP A 199 0.70 -16.76 3.79
CA ASP A 199 -0.31 -16.11 4.62
C ASP A 199 -0.14 -14.58 4.64
N PRO A 200 -1.18 -13.79 4.28
CA PRO A 200 -1.14 -12.33 4.38
C PRO A 200 -0.99 -11.80 5.80
N GLU A 201 -1.28 -12.59 6.84
CA GLU A 201 -1.06 -12.20 8.24
C GLU A 201 0.42 -11.85 8.47
N VAL A 202 1.35 -12.55 7.83
CA VAL A 202 2.78 -12.26 7.94
C VAL A 202 3.07 -10.82 7.53
N SER A 203 2.53 -10.34 6.41
CA SER A 203 2.69 -8.94 5.99
C SER A 203 2.00 -7.98 6.95
N GLY A 204 0.85 -8.36 7.51
CA GLY A 204 0.14 -7.59 8.53
C GLY A 204 0.97 -7.39 9.80
N GLN A 205 1.67 -8.42 10.25
CA GLN A 205 2.58 -8.34 11.40
C GLN A 205 3.78 -7.42 11.12
N VAL A 206 4.28 -7.37 9.87
CA VAL A 206 5.33 -6.40 9.51
C VAL A 206 4.81 -4.96 9.58
N VAL A 207 3.62 -4.66 9.06
CA VAL A 207 2.99 -3.33 9.21
C VAL A 207 2.83 -2.99 10.70
N LEU A 208 2.39 -3.94 11.52
CA LEU A 208 2.23 -3.74 12.95
C LEU A 208 3.57 -3.40 13.64
N SER A 209 4.65 -4.10 13.30
CA SER A 209 5.99 -3.82 13.84
C SER A 209 6.49 -2.41 13.48
N ILE A 210 6.19 -1.93 12.27
CA ILE A 210 6.49 -0.55 11.84
C ILE A 210 5.72 0.45 12.72
N VAL A 211 4.40 0.27 12.85
CA VAL A 211 3.54 1.21 13.59
C VAL A 211 3.87 1.23 15.09
N ARG A 212 4.37 0.12 15.64
CA ARG A 212 4.88 0.03 17.02
C ARG A 212 6.25 0.66 17.24
N GLY A 213 6.92 1.11 16.17
CA GLY A 213 8.26 1.69 16.22
C GLY A 213 9.38 0.65 16.32
N GLU A 214 9.07 -0.65 16.25
CA GLU A 214 10.05 -1.74 16.31
C GLU A 214 11.00 -1.71 15.10
N ARG A 215 10.58 -1.02 14.01
CA ARG A 215 11.35 -0.85 12.77
C ARG A 215 11.85 0.57 12.55
N ASP A 216 11.87 1.43 13.57
CA ASP A 216 12.31 2.82 13.44
C ASP A 216 13.76 2.97 12.94
N ALA A 217 14.61 1.95 13.18
CA ALA A 217 15.97 1.91 12.64
C ALA A 217 16.02 1.76 11.10
N ASP A 218 14.92 1.32 10.48
CA ASP A 218 14.79 1.07 9.04
C ASP A 218 14.01 2.19 8.30
N VAL A 219 13.81 3.36 8.93
CA VAL A 219 13.14 4.49 8.27
C VAL A 219 13.85 4.85 6.97
N GLY A 220 13.06 5.10 5.93
CA GLY A 220 13.55 5.41 4.59
C GLY A 220 14.05 4.19 3.81
N CYS A 221 13.75 2.97 4.26
CA CYS A 221 14.14 1.73 3.59
C CYS A 221 12.95 0.93 3.04
N LEU A 222 13.26 -0.06 2.21
CA LEU A 222 12.34 -1.11 1.77
C LEU A 222 12.37 -2.28 2.76
N VAL A 223 11.34 -2.39 3.58
CA VAL A 223 11.22 -3.41 4.63
C VAL A 223 10.55 -4.68 4.10
N TYR A 224 11.06 -5.83 4.54
CA TYR A 224 10.47 -7.16 4.39
C TYR A 224 10.36 -7.86 5.75
N LYS A 225 9.70 -9.03 5.76
CA LYS A 225 9.52 -9.83 6.99
C LYS A 225 10.85 -10.20 7.68
N ASP A 226 11.91 -10.40 6.90
CA ASP A 226 13.21 -10.88 7.39
C ASP A 226 14.28 -9.77 7.42
N GLY A 227 13.89 -8.49 7.26
CA GLY A 227 14.84 -7.37 7.35
C GLY A 227 14.56 -6.25 6.34
N VAL A 228 15.63 -5.71 5.76
CA VAL A 228 15.60 -4.63 4.76
C VAL A 228 16.13 -5.17 3.43
N HIS A 229 15.44 -4.86 2.34
CA HIS A 229 15.89 -5.16 1.00
C HIS A 229 16.57 -3.92 0.38
N PRO A 230 17.57 -4.12 -0.50
CA PRO A 230 18.08 -3.03 -1.31
C PRO A 230 17.00 -2.53 -2.29
N TRP A 231 17.16 -1.29 -2.75
CA TRP A 231 16.29 -0.68 -3.77
C TRP A 231 16.41 -1.34 -5.15
#